data_AF-A0A6Y1QQV5-F1
#
_entry.id   AF-A0A6Y1QQV5-F1
#
_cell.length_a   1.000
_cell.length_b   1.000
_cell.length_c   1.000
_cell.angle_alpha   90.00
_cell.angle_beta   90.00
_cell.angle_gamma   90.00
#
_symmetry.space_group_name_H-M   'P 1'
#
loop_
_entity.id
_entity.type
_entity.pdbx_description
1 polymer ?
#
loop_
_entity_poly.entity_id
_entity_poly.type
_entity_poly.pdbx_seq_one_letter_code
_entity_poly.pdbx_strand_id
1 'polypeptide(L)'
;MKITDKEILLAVWQATVQRLPYEATHHYVGNLRGLAPSDEYWHQSATEICSVFREAALDLPLSKGQSLRRIKALIERNRLVVSGRRPRPGEGFHFKLPDNLTLPAFNLTQNLLRGYGMTEKIFLPDHGYAEIAQKVSIAVESEIGPLVEQYVRRCAKQEAAK
;
A
#
# COMPACT_ATOMS: atom_id res chain seq x y z
N MET A 1 12.62 -4.53 -21.98
CA MET A 1 11.27 -3.91 -22.03
C MET A 1 11.27 -2.67 -21.13
N LYS A 2 10.61 -1.56 -21.50
CA LYS A 2 10.64 -0.30 -20.71
C LYS A 2 9.46 -0.26 -19.74
N ILE A 3 9.73 -0.24 -18.43
CA ILE A 3 8.70 -0.11 -17.40
C ILE A 3 7.99 1.26 -17.52
N THR A 4 6.66 1.21 -17.59
CA THR A 4 5.72 2.32 -17.72
C THR A 4 5.30 2.88 -16.37
N ASP A 5 4.79 4.12 -16.36
CA ASP A 5 4.24 4.71 -15.13
C ASP A 5 3.03 3.91 -14.60
N LYS A 6 2.24 3.32 -15.50
CA LYS A 6 1.16 2.40 -15.16
C LYS A 6 1.66 1.21 -14.35
N GLU A 7 2.72 0.54 -14.81
CA GLU A 7 3.29 -0.62 -14.10
C GLU A 7 3.83 -0.24 -12.73
N ILE A 8 4.42 0.96 -12.58
CA ILE A 8 4.88 1.45 -11.28
C ILE A 8 3.70 1.68 -10.32
N LEU A 9 2.63 2.33 -10.77
CA LEU A 9 1.45 2.58 -9.93
C LEU A 9 0.76 1.27 -9.51
N LEU A 10 0.68 0.29 -10.41
CA LEU A 10 0.14 -1.03 -10.09
C LEU A 10 1.06 -1.81 -9.13
N ALA A 11 2.38 -1.69 -9.25
CA ALA A 11 3.31 -2.29 -8.30
C ALA A 11 3.17 -1.68 -6.89
N VAL A 12 2.96 -0.36 -6.80
CA VAL A 12 2.66 0.31 -5.52
C VAL A 12 1.38 -0.25 -4.91
N TRP A 13 0.31 -0.37 -5.71
CA TRP A 13 -0.96 -0.95 -5.27
C TRP A 13 -0.79 -2.38 -4.75
N GLN A 14 -0.16 -3.25 -5.54
CA GLN A 14 0.07 -4.65 -5.18
C GLN A 14 0.90 -4.77 -3.89
N ALA A 15 1.97 -4.00 -3.76
CA ALA A 15 2.79 -3.96 -2.56
C ALA A 15 1.98 -3.50 -1.32
N THR A 16 1.10 -2.51 -1.47
CA THR A 16 0.21 -2.05 -0.41
C THR A 16 -0.77 -3.16 -0.01
N VAL A 17 -1.51 -3.74 -0.96
CA VAL A 17 -2.54 -4.76 -0.69
C VAL A 17 -1.96 -6.01 -0.02
N GLN A 18 -0.80 -6.48 -0.47
CA GLN A 18 -0.16 -7.66 0.11
C GLN A 18 0.28 -7.45 1.56
N ARG A 19 0.68 -6.22 1.91
CA ARG A 19 1.12 -5.86 3.27
C ARG A 19 -0.03 -5.50 4.20
N LEU A 20 -1.13 -4.98 3.67
CA LEU A 20 -2.26 -4.46 4.44
C LEU A 20 -2.75 -5.40 5.56
N PRO A 21 -2.97 -6.70 5.34
CA PRO A 21 -3.42 -7.59 6.42
C PRO A 21 -2.43 -7.73 7.58
N TYR A 22 -1.14 -7.46 7.36
CA TYR A 22 -0.13 -7.48 8.41
C TYR A 22 0.02 -6.12 9.07
N GLU A 23 0.03 -5.05 8.28
CA GLU A 23 0.26 -3.68 8.77
C GLU A 23 -0.99 -3.06 9.41
N ALA A 24 -2.18 -3.55 9.08
CA ALA A 24 -3.42 -3.24 9.79
C ALA A 24 -3.55 -4.01 11.12
N THR A 25 -2.51 -4.71 11.55
CA THR A 25 -2.47 -5.46 12.80
C THR A 25 -1.26 -5.11 13.65
N HIS A 26 -1.36 -5.37 14.95
CA HIS A 26 -0.24 -5.40 15.86
C HIS A 26 0.24 -6.82 16.09
N HIS A 27 1.56 -7.00 16.15
CA HIS A 27 2.15 -8.21 16.68
C HIS A 27 2.34 -8.08 18.20
N TYR A 28 1.74 -8.99 18.95
CA TYR A 28 1.82 -9.07 20.39
C TYR A 28 2.77 -10.19 20.83
N VAL A 29 3.28 -10.07 22.06
CA VAL A 29 4.09 -11.14 22.70
C VAL A 29 3.28 -12.44 22.70
N GLY A 30 3.96 -13.56 22.38
CA GLY A 30 3.33 -14.87 22.28
C GLY A 30 2.86 -15.25 20.87
N ASN A 31 3.36 -14.58 19.82
CA ASN A 31 3.01 -14.83 18.42
C ASN A 31 1.51 -14.67 18.16
N LEU A 32 0.95 -13.57 18.67
CA LEU A 32 -0.46 -13.22 18.53
C LEU A 32 -0.59 -11.94 17.71
N ARG A 33 -1.68 -11.82 16.94
CA ARG A 33 -2.02 -10.62 16.17
C ARG A 33 -3.39 -10.09 16.54
N GLY A 34 -3.47 -8.79 16.77
CA GLY A 34 -4.73 -8.06 16.98
C GLY A 34 -4.88 -6.91 16.00
N LEU A 35 -6.09 -6.38 15.87
CA LEU A 35 -6.30 -5.23 15.00
C LEU A 35 -5.59 -4.00 15.55
N ALA A 36 -4.95 -3.27 14.64
CA ALA A 36 -4.50 -1.92 14.93
C ALA A 36 -5.71 -0.96 14.99
N PRO A 37 -5.65 0.12 15.80
CA PRO A 37 -6.67 1.15 15.81
C PRO A 37 -6.97 1.69 14.41
N SER A 38 -8.23 2.07 14.17
CA SER A 38 -8.67 2.59 12.87
C SER A 38 -8.59 4.11 12.79
N ASP A 39 -7.43 4.69 13.13
CA ASP A 39 -7.19 6.13 13.05
C ASP A 39 -6.31 6.50 11.84
N GLU A 40 -6.12 7.81 11.63
CA GLU A 40 -5.33 8.35 10.52
C GLU A 40 -3.88 7.86 10.57
N TYR A 41 -3.27 7.77 11.76
CA TYR A 41 -1.89 7.33 11.89
C TYR A 41 -1.72 5.90 11.39
N TRP A 42 -2.60 4.98 11.79
CA TRP A 42 -2.57 3.59 11.37
C TRP A 42 -2.86 3.41 9.88
N HIS A 43 -3.81 4.18 9.34
CA HIS A 43 -4.04 4.19 7.90
C HIS A 43 -2.80 4.63 7.12
N GLN A 44 -2.14 5.71 7.55
CA GLN A 44 -0.91 6.20 6.91
C GLN A 44 0.19 5.15 6.98
N SER A 45 0.51 4.66 8.17
CA SER A 45 1.55 3.66 8.42
C SER A 45 1.33 2.37 7.63
N ALA A 46 0.08 1.90 7.52
CA ALA A 46 -0.22 0.64 6.86
C ALA A 46 -0.20 0.70 5.33
N THR A 47 -0.32 1.90 4.74
CA THR A 47 -0.48 2.06 3.29
C THR A 47 0.75 2.65 2.62
N GLU A 48 1.73 3.13 3.40
CA GLU A 48 2.91 3.78 2.88
C GLU A 48 4.09 2.85 2.57
N ILE A 49 4.90 3.29 1.62
CA ILE A 49 6.12 2.63 1.19
C ILE A 49 7.29 3.56 1.47
N CYS A 50 8.27 3.06 2.22
CA CYS A 50 9.50 3.79 2.46
C CYS A 50 10.31 3.88 1.16
N SER A 51 10.69 5.11 0.77
CA SER A 51 11.52 5.34 -0.41
C SER A 51 12.82 4.55 -0.33
N VAL A 52 13.43 4.38 0.85
CA VAL A 52 14.70 3.66 0.99
C VAL A 52 14.54 2.17 0.70
N PHE A 53 13.45 1.56 1.16
CA PHE A 53 13.16 0.12 1.01
C PHE A 53 12.29 -0.22 -0.21
N ARG A 54 11.95 0.77 -1.05
CA ARG A 54 11.05 0.61 -2.21
C ARG A 54 11.49 -0.46 -3.22
N GLU A 55 12.77 -0.75 -3.32
CA GLU A 55 13.28 -1.74 -4.29
C GLU A 55 12.79 -3.14 -3.93
N ALA A 56 12.92 -3.52 -2.65
CA ALA A 56 12.39 -4.78 -2.14
C ALA A 56 10.86 -4.80 -2.13
N ALA A 57 10.22 -3.65 -1.88
CA ALA A 57 8.75 -3.58 -1.82
C ALA A 57 8.07 -3.64 -3.20
N LEU A 58 8.65 -3.01 -4.23
CA LEU A 58 8.03 -2.91 -5.56
C LEU A 58 8.51 -4.01 -6.53
N ASP A 59 9.67 -4.60 -6.27
CA ASP A 59 10.28 -5.67 -7.08
C ASP A 59 10.25 -5.40 -8.61
N LEU A 60 10.55 -4.15 -8.97
CA LEU A 60 10.60 -3.72 -10.37
C LEU A 60 12.05 -3.82 -10.89
N PRO A 61 12.26 -4.22 -12.15
CA PRO A 61 13.59 -4.31 -12.78
C PRO A 61 14.10 -2.91 -13.18
N LEU A 62 14.23 -2.02 -12.21
CA LEU A 62 14.70 -0.64 -12.34
C LEU A 62 15.89 -0.44 -11.42
N SER A 63 16.94 0.23 -11.91
CA SER A 63 18.02 0.64 -11.00
C SER A 63 17.51 1.59 -9.92
N LYS A 64 18.18 1.63 -8.76
CA LYS A 64 17.83 2.55 -7.66
C LYS A 64 17.58 3.98 -8.16
N GLY A 65 18.49 4.54 -8.95
CA GLY A 65 18.34 5.89 -9.51
C GLY A 65 17.14 6.06 -10.44
N GLN A 66 16.85 5.07 -11.29
CA GLN A 66 15.69 5.10 -12.19
C GLN A 66 14.37 5.03 -11.40
N SER A 67 14.27 4.08 -10.47
CA SER A 67 13.10 3.90 -9.61
C SER A 67 12.79 5.19 -8.84
N LEU A 68 13.79 5.78 -8.16
CA LEU A 68 13.56 7.00 -7.37
C LEU A 68 13.11 8.18 -8.23
N ARG A 69 13.75 8.38 -9.39
CA ARG A 69 13.37 9.47 -10.32
C ARG A 69 11.93 9.30 -10.80
N ARG A 70 11.50 8.08 -11.11
CA ARG A 70 10.13 7.82 -11.56
C ARG A 70 9.10 8.00 -10.45
N ILE A 71 9.39 7.55 -9.24
CA ILE A 71 8.52 7.83 -8.07
C ILE A 71 8.39 9.34 -7.83
N LYS A 72 9.48 10.10 -7.87
CA LYS A 72 9.44 11.57 -7.74
C LYS A 72 8.60 12.23 -8.84
N ALA A 73 8.77 11.82 -10.09
CA ALA A 73 7.97 12.33 -11.20
C ALA A 73 6.47 12.01 -11.05
N LEU A 74 6.13 10.83 -10.54
CA LEU A 74 4.73 10.46 -10.23
C LEU A 74 4.16 11.34 -9.11
N ILE A 75 4.95 11.67 -8.08
CA ILE A 75 4.56 12.59 -7.01
C ILE A 75 4.35 14.01 -7.55
N GLU A 76 5.28 14.53 -8.35
CA GLU A 76 5.16 15.86 -8.98
C GLU A 76 3.92 15.99 -9.86
N ARG A 77 3.44 14.88 -10.41
CA ARG A 77 2.22 14.78 -11.23
C ARG A 77 0.97 14.46 -10.41
N ASN A 78 1.04 14.47 -9.07
CA ASN A 78 -0.04 14.13 -8.15
C ASN A 78 -0.64 12.73 -8.37
N ARG A 79 0.19 11.78 -8.80
CA ARG A 79 -0.21 10.38 -9.03
C ARG A 79 0.11 9.46 -7.86
N LEU A 80 1.12 9.86 -7.11
CA LEU A 80 1.45 9.35 -5.79
C LEU A 80 1.46 10.55 -4.85
N VAL A 81 1.26 10.29 -3.57
CA VAL A 81 1.34 11.32 -2.52
C VAL A 81 2.49 10.98 -1.58
N VAL A 82 3.10 12.03 -1.02
CA VAL A 82 4.04 11.89 0.09
C VAL A 82 3.23 11.78 1.37
N SER A 83 3.51 10.78 2.20
CA SER A 83 2.93 10.69 3.53
C SER A 83 3.60 11.70 4.46
N GLY A 84 2.81 12.44 5.23
CA GLY A 84 3.31 13.44 6.18
C GLY A 84 4.00 14.63 5.51
N ARG A 85 5.15 15.07 6.06
CA ARG A 85 5.82 16.30 5.59
C ARG A 85 6.57 16.09 4.29
N ARG A 86 6.67 17.15 3.48
CA ARG A 86 7.53 17.18 2.30
C ARG A 86 9.00 16.89 2.69
N PRO A 87 9.69 15.96 2.02
CA PRO A 87 11.05 15.59 2.39
C PRO A 87 12.07 16.66 2.01
N ARG A 88 13.13 16.74 2.80
CA ARG A 88 14.29 17.59 2.46
C ARG A 88 15.16 16.89 1.40
N PRO A 89 15.97 17.64 0.63
CA PRO A 89 16.95 17.04 -0.26
C PRO A 89 17.86 16.05 0.48
N GLY A 90 18.02 14.85 -0.07
CA GLY A 90 18.83 13.77 0.53
C GLY A 90 18.11 12.92 1.59
N GLU A 91 16.90 13.30 2.01
CA GLU A 91 16.12 12.56 3.01
C GLU A 91 15.33 11.41 2.37
N GLY A 92 15.23 10.29 3.10
CA GLY A 92 14.22 9.27 2.81
C GLY A 92 12.81 9.82 3.06
N PHE A 93 11.82 9.27 2.38
CA PHE A 93 10.42 9.68 2.53
C PHE A 93 9.48 8.51 2.35
N HIS A 94 8.26 8.65 2.82
CA HIS A 94 7.21 7.68 2.60
C HIS A 94 6.26 8.18 1.51
N PHE A 95 5.79 7.27 0.67
CA PHE A 95 4.86 7.57 -0.40
C PHE A 95 3.81 6.48 -0.55
N LYS A 96 2.67 6.85 -1.11
CA LYS A 96 1.56 5.93 -1.34
C LYS A 96 0.67 6.39 -2.50
N LEU A 97 -0.29 5.54 -2.86
CA LEU A 97 -1.43 5.96 -3.66
C LEU A 97 -2.32 6.94 -2.86
N PRO A 98 -3.08 7.80 -3.54
CA PRO A 98 -4.00 8.74 -2.89
C PRO A 98 -4.99 8.10 -1.91
N ASP A 99 -5.38 8.86 -0.89
CA ASP A 99 -6.23 8.36 0.22
C ASP A 99 -7.63 7.93 -0.21
N ASN A 100 -8.15 8.50 -1.29
CA ASN A 100 -9.42 8.05 -1.89
C ASN A 100 -9.33 6.62 -2.47
N LEU A 101 -8.15 6.01 -2.54
CA LEU A 101 -7.92 4.61 -2.90
C LEU A 101 -7.49 3.78 -1.69
N THR A 102 -6.55 4.30 -0.88
CA THR A 102 -5.92 3.52 0.19
C THR A 102 -6.79 3.43 1.45
N LEU A 103 -7.59 4.45 1.77
CA LEU A 103 -8.47 4.41 2.95
C LEU A 103 -9.60 3.37 2.81
N PRO A 104 -10.30 3.27 1.66
CA PRO A 104 -11.24 2.16 1.44
C PRO A 104 -10.59 0.79 1.58
N ALA A 105 -9.39 0.60 1.05
CA ALA A 105 -8.66 -0.67 1.15
C ALA A 105 -8.31 -1.02 2.61
N PHE A 106 -7.83 -0.05 3.38
CA PHE A 106 -7.53 -0.21 4.80
C PHE A 106 -8.79 -0.56 5.61
N ASN A 107 -9.88 0.19 5.41
CA ASN A 107 -11.14 -0.04 6.11
C ASN A 107 -11.74 -1.42 5.78
N LEU A 108 -11.68 -1.82 4.50
CA LEU A 108 -12.13 -3.15 4.08
C LEU A 108 -11.26 -4.25 4.72
N THR A 109 -9.94 -4.09 4.73
CA THR A 109 -9.01 -5.02 5.40
C THR A 109 -9.39 -5.22 6.86
N GLN A 110 -9.58 -4.11 7.60
CA GLN A 110 -10.02 -4.12 8.99
C GLN A 110 -11.34 -4.87 9.17
N ASN A 111 -12.34 -4.60 8.33
CA ASN A 111 -13.64 -5.26 8.40
C ASN A 111 -13.57 -6.77 8.10
N LEU A 112 -12.77 -7.17 7.11
CA LEU A 112 -12.57 -8.58 6.77
C LEU A 112 -11.89 -9.33 7.92
N LEU A 113 -10.85 -8.74 8.51
CA LEU A 113 -10.16 -9.31 9.67
C LEU A 113 -11.07 -9.43 10.91
N ARG A 114 -11.96 -8.45 11.14
CA ARG A 114 -13.06 -8.59 12.13
C ARG A 114 -13.95 -9.78 11.84
N GLY A 115 -14.25 -10.05 10.56
CA GLY A 115 -15.00 -11.23 10.13
C GLY A 115 -14.34 -12.56 10.49
N TYR A 116 -13.02 -12.60 10.63
CA TYR A 116 -12.26 -13.76 11.13
C TYR A 116 -12.16 -13.80 12.67
N GLY A 117 -12.87 -12.92 13.38
CA GLY A 117 -12.90 -12.86 14.85
C GLY A 117 -11.78 -12.03 15.48
N MET A 118 -10.97 -11.32 14.69
CA MET A 118 -9.92 -10.44 15.23
C MET A 118 -10.51 -9.10 15.68
N THR A 119 -10.09 -8.59 16.84
CA THR A 119 -10.40 -7.23 17.30
C THR A 119 -9.17 -6.59 17.95
N GLU A 120 -9.30 -5.39 18.53
CA GLU A 120 -8.24 -4.77 19.32
C GLU A 120 -7.97 -5.53 20.64
N LYS A 121 -8.85 -6.45 21.03
CA LYS A 121 -8.78 -7.22 22.30
C LYS A 121 -8.82 -8.73 22.12
N ILE A 122 -9.21 -9.21 20.94
CA ILE A 122 -9.26 -10.63 20.58
C ILE A 122 -8.22 -10.86 19.51
N PHE A 123 -7.23 -11.70 19.84
CA PHE A 123 -6.07 -11.92 19.01
C PHE A 123 -6.14 -13.28 18.31
N LEU A 124 -5.62 -13.34 17.10
CA LEU A 124 -5.41 -14.59 16.36
C LEU A 124 -3.96 -15.04 16.51
N PRO A 125 -3.69 -16.36 16.52
CA PRO A 125 -2.33 -16.87 16.43
C PRO A 125 -1.69 -16.47 15.09
N ASP A 126 -0.40 -16.12 15.13
CA ASP A 126 0.39 -15.84 13.93
C ASP A 126 0.55 -17.10 13.06
N HIS A 127 0.59 -18.28 13.70
CA HIS A 127 0.57 -19.55 12.99
C HIS A 127 -0.75 -19.74 12.23
N GLY A 128 -0.68 -19.93 10.91
CA GLY A 128 -1.84 -20.01 10.03
C GLY A 128 -2.40 -18.65 9.60
N TYR A 129 -1.91 -17.53 10.14
CA TYR A 129 -2.39 -16.20 9.78
C TYR A 129 -2.13 -15.85 8.31
N ALA A 130 -1.08 -16.42 7.71
CA ALA A 130 -0.76 -16.20 6.29
C ALA A 130 -1.91 -16.57 5.35
N GLU A 131 -2.70 -17.61 5.66
CA GLU A 131 -3.86 -18.00 4.86
C GLU A 131 -4.98 -16.96 4.97
N ILE A 132 -5.22 -16.43 6.18
CA ILE A 132 -6.18 -15.34 6.41
C ILE A 132 -5.72 -14.10 5.65
N ALA A 133 -4.47 -13.70 5.80
CA ALA A 133 -3.89 -12.56 5.12
C ALA A 133 -4.04 -12.67 3.60
N GLN A 134 -3.75 -13.84 3.02
CA GLN A 134 -3.92 -14.07 1.58
C GLN A 134 -5.38 -13.90 1.14
N LYS A 135 -6.34 -14.49 1.88
CA LYS A 135 -7.78 -14.34 1.59
C LYS A 135 -8.24 -12.88 1.68
N VAL A 136 -7.76 -12.15 2.69
CA VAL A 136 -8.07 -10.72 2.85
C VAL A 136 -7.49 -9.91 1.70
N SER A 137 -6.22 -10.12 1.32
CA SER A 137 -5.60 -9.43 0.18
C SER A 137 -6.34 -9.68 -1.13
N ILE A 138 -6.76 -10.92 -1.41
CA ILE A 138 -7.56 -11.27 -2.60
C ILE A 138 -8.90 -10.53 -2.60
N ALA A 139 -9.59 -10.49 -1.45
CA ALA A 139 -10.87 -9.78 -1.34
C ALA A 139 -10.70 -8.26 -1.53
N VAL A 140 -9.67 -7.66 -0.94
CA VAL A 140 -9.36 -6.23 -1.12
C VAL A 140 -9.02 -5.93 -2.58
N GLU A 141 -8.24 -6.78 -3.24
CA GLU A 141 -7.93 -6.64 -4.66
C GLU A 141 -9.19 -6.73 -5.52
N SER A 142 -10.07 -7.68 -5.24
CA SER A 142 -11.32 -7.88 -5.99
C SER A 142 -12.26 -6.67 -5.89
N GLU A 143 -12.40 -6.09 -4.69
CA GLU A 143 -13.33 -4.98 -4.44
C GLU A 143 -12.75 -3.62 -4.83
N ILE A 144 -11.48 -3.36 -4.51
CA ILE A 144 -10.86 -2.03 -4.68
C ILE A 144 -9.98 -1.94 -5.94
N GLY A 145 -9.45 -3.06 -6.42
CA GLY A 145 -8.63 -3.13 -7.63
C GLY A 145 -9.25 -2.45 -8.85
N PRO A 146 -10.56 -2.63 -9.15
CA PRO A 146 -11.20 -1.94 -10.27
C PRO A 146 -11.13 -0.40 -10.19
N LEU A 147 -11.25 0.17 -8.99
CA LEU A 147 -11.12 1.62 -8.76
C LEU A 147 -9.69 2.09 -9.01
N VAL A 148 -8.70 1.31 -8.57
CA VAL A 148 -7.29 1.59 -8.79
C VAL A 148 -6.94 1.47 -10.28
N GLU A 149 -7.43 0.45 -10.98
CA GLU A 149 -7.26 0.33 -12.42
C GLU A 149 -7.82 1.53 -13.18
N GLN A 150 -9.03 1.99 -12.82
CA GLN A 150 -9.63 3.17 -13.42
C GLN A 150 -8.77 4.41 -13.18
N TYR A 151 -8.27 4.58 -11.95
CA TYR A 151 -7.35 5.64 -11.59
C TYR A 151 -6.08 5.61 -12.47
N VAL A 152 -5.43 4.45 -12.57
CA VAL A 152 -4.19 4.27 -13.33
C VAL A 152 -4.41 4.51 -14.83
N ARG A 153 -5.51 4.03 -15.40
CA ARG A 153 -5.89 4.28 -16.81
C ARG A 153 -6.06 5.78 -17.07
N ARG A 154 -6.70 6.51 -16.15
CA ARG A 154 -6.84 7.98 -16.26
C ARG A 154 -5.47 8.68 -16.22
N CYS A 155 -4.58 8.28 -15.31
CA CYS A 155 -3.23 8.82 -15.25
C CYS A 155 -2.44 8.62 -16.55
N ALA A 156 -2.57 7.45 -17.18
CA ALA A 156 -1.92 7.13 -18.45
C ALA A 156 -2.49 7.94 -19.64
N LYS A 157 -3.81 8.13 -19.72
CA LYS A 157 -4.43 8.97 -20.78
C LYS A 157 -3.93 10.41 -20.75
N GLN A 158 -3.69 10.96 -19.56
CA GLN A 158 -3.14 12.31 -19.40
C GLN A 158 -1.67 12.42 -19.82
N GLU A 159 -0.93 11.31 -19.96
CA GLU A 159 0.42 11.31 -20.53
C GLU A 159 0.40 11.39 -22.05
N ALA A 160 -0.50 10.67 -22.68
CA ALA A 160 -0.58 10.60 -24.14
C ALA A 160 -1.11 11.89 -24.79
N ALA A 161 -1.74 12.77 -23.99
CA ALA A 161 -2.28 14.05 -24.45
C ALA A 161 -1.29 15.23 -24.33
N LYS A 162 -0.04 14.97 -23.90
CA LYS A 162 1.06 15.95 -23.82
C LYS A 162 2.15 15.58 -24.80
#